data_AF-A0A1C6VCC9-F1
#
_entry.id   AF-A0A1C6VCC9-F1
#
_cell.length_a   1.000
_cell.length_b   1.000
_cell.length_c   1.000
_cell.angle_alpha   90.00
_cell.angle_beta   90.00
_cell.angle_gamma   90.00
#
_symmetry.space_group_name_H-M   'P 1'
#
loop_
_entity.id
_entity.type
_entity.pdbx_description
1 polymer ?
#
loop_
_entity_poly.entity_id
_entity_poly.type
_entity_poly.pdbx_seq_one_letter_code
_entity_poly.pdbx_strand_id
1 'polypeptide(L)'
;MTSPSRNLEVRPEALTAFAAASRDRAGRFRELRRVFHDGHVPRHSFGIMPASFSLAAAYAEQFEACLQGLEDGAEVMADIAEGISDTADAYTGTDVATTDMFTPGA
;
A
#
# COMPACT_ATOMS: atom_id res chain seq x y z
N MET A 1 37.90 -18.50 -8.58
CA MET A 1 36.83 -18.19 -7.61
C MET A 1 36.16 -16.91 -8.09
N THR A 2 35.07 -17.04 -8.85
CA THR A 2 34.36 -15.91 -9.46
C THR A 2 33.40 -15.35 -8.42
N SER A 3 33.64 -14.13 -7.96
CA SER A 3 32.78 -13.46 -6.98
C SER A 3 31.32 -13.44 -7.46
N PRO A 4 30.34 -13.80 -6.62
CA PRO A 4 28.94 -13.77 -6.97
C PRO A 4 28.39 -12.34 -6.81
N SER A 5 29.07 -11.34 -7.39
CA SER A 5 28.47 -10.05 -7.66
C SER A 5 27.61 -10.22 -8.91
N ARG A 6 26.56 -11.02 -8.78
CA ARG A 6 25.54 -11.20 -9.82
C ARG A 6 25.01 -9.80 -10.10
N ASN A 7 25.25 -9.27 -11.30
CA ASN A 7 24.80 -7.96 -11.75
C ASN A 7 23.35 -7.72 -11.31
N LEU A 8 23.17 -6.99 -10.21
CA LEU A 8 21.88 -6.43 -9.83
C LEU A 8 21.71 -5.22 -10.74
N GLU A 9 21.16 -5.45 -11.92
CA GLU A 9 20.75 -4.38 -12.81
C GLU A 9 19.53 -3.70 -12.17
N VAL A 10 19.80 -2.63 -11.43
CA VAL A 10 18.75 -1.81 -10.84
C VAL A 10 18.12 -1.00 -11.96
N ARG A 11 16.80 -1.09 -12.08
CA ARG A 11 16.02 -0.34 -13.08
C ARG A 11 15.14 0.68 -12.33
N PRO A 12 15.61 1.93 -12.13
CA PRO A 12 14.87 2.95 -11.39
C PRO A 12 13.45 3.16 -11.92
N GLU A 13 13.27 3.14 -13.24
CA GLU A 13 11.94 3.24 -13.88
C GLU A 13 10.97 2.15 -13.42
N ALA A 14 11.45 0.92 -13.21
CA ALA A 14 10.62 -0.18 -12.72
C ALA A 14 10.24 0.01 -11.25
N LEU A 15 11.13 0.59 -10.43
CA LEU A 15 10.85 0.96 -9.05
C LEU A 15 9.80 2.06 -8.99
N THR A 16 9.94 3.13 -9.78
CA THR A 16 8.97 4.22 -9.87
C THR A 16 7.60 3.71 -10.35
N ALA A 17 7.56 2.84 -11.35
CA ALA A 17 6.33 2.23 -11.84
C ALA A 17 5.63 1.39 -10.76
N PHE A 18 6.39 0.61 -9.99
CA PHE A 18 5.84 -0.18 -8.90
C PHE A 18 5.34 0.70 -7.75
N ALA A 19 6.08 1.75 -7.37
CA ALA A 19 5.62 2.72 -6.38
C ALA A 19 4.30 3.37 -6.80
N ALA A 20 4.17 3.77 -8.06
CA ALA A 20 2.92 4.31 -8.60
C ALA A 20 1.76 3.30 -8.50
N ALA A 21 1.99 2.04 -8.87
CA ALA A 21 0.99 0.98 -8.75
C ALA A 21 0.58 0.71 -7.29
N SER A 22 1.52 0.79 -6.35
CA SER A 22 1.24 0.64 -4.91
C SER A 22 0.40 1.81 -4.37
N ARG A 23 0.64 3.06 -4.81
CA ARG A 23 -0.25 4.19 -4.46
C ARG A 23 -1.66 4.01 -5.01
N ASP A 24 -1.80 3.53 -6.25
CA ASP A 24 -3.11 3.22 -6.82
C ASP A 24 -3.84 2.15 -6.00
N ARG A 25 -3.14 1.09 -5.58
CA ARG A 25 -3.70 0.06 -4.69
C ARG A 25 -4.13 0.63 -3.35
N ALA A 26 -3.33 1.49 -2.72
CA ALA A 26 -3.71 2.18 -1.49
C ALA A 26 -5.01 2.99 -1.68
N GLY A 27 -5.14 3.70 -2.81
CA GLY A 27 -6.36 4.40 -3.19
C GLY A 27 -7.58 3.46 -3.32
N ARG A 28 -7.40 2.30 -3.97
CA ARG A 28 -8.47 1.29 -4.11
C ARG A 28 -8.89 0.68 -2.76
N PHE A 29 -7.96 0.46 -1.84
CA PHE A 29 -8.29 0.00 -0.48
C PHE A 29 -9.15 1.03 0.26
N ARG A 30 -8.79 2.31 0.19
CA ARG A 30 -9.59 3.40 0.79
C ARG A 30 -10.98 3.51 0.17
N GLU A 31 -11.07 3.36 -1.15
CA GLU A 31 -12.37 3.36 -1.83
C GLU A 31 -13.22 2.14 -1.44
N LEU A 32 -12.62 0.96 -1.37
CA LEU A 32 -13.31 -0.24 -0.90
C LEU A 32 -13.79 -0.08 0.54
N ARG A 33 -12.97 0.52 1.41
CA ARG A 33 -13.35 0.86 2.79
C ARG A 33 -14.56 1.79 2.83
N ARG A 34 -14.58 2.83 1.98
CA ARG A 34 -15.71 3.77 1.87
C ARG A 34 -16.98 3.06 1.41
N VAL A 35 -16.92 2.30 0.32
CA VAL A 35 -18.08 1.56 -0.20
C VAL A 35 -18.58 0.51 0.80
N PHE A 36 -17.67 -0.18 1.48
CA PHE A 36 -18.02 -1.16 2.51
C PHE A 36 -18.67 -0.48 3.72
N HIS A 37 -18.15 0.68 4.15
CA HIS A 37 -18.75 1.48 5.20
C HIS A 37 -20.18 1.93 4.84
N ASP A 38 -20.38 2.41 3.61
CA ASP A 38 -21.68 2.88 3.12
C ASP A 38 -22.70 1.73 3.01
N GLY A 39 -22.23 0.49 2.83
CA GLY A 39 -23.03 -0.74 2.85
C GLY A 39 -23.39 -1.27 4.25
N HIS A 40 -23.14 -0.52 5.32
CA HIS A 40 -23.42 -0.93 6.69
C HIS A 40 -24.89 -1.29 6.91
N VAL A 41 -25.13 -2.47 7.51
CA VAL A 41 -26.47 -2.91 7.90
C VAL A 41 -26.74 -2.42 9.33
N PRO A 42 -27.68 -1.48 9.52
CA PRO A 42 -27.92 -0.93 10.84
C PRO A 42 -28.55 -1.97 11.78
N ARG A 43 -28.30 -1.83 13.09
CA ARG A 43 -28.73 -2.77 14.13
C ARG A 43 -30.22 -3.15 14.06
N HIS A 44 -31.09 -2.20 13.72
CA HIS A 44 -32.54 -2.42 13.66
C HIS A 44 -32.96 -3.38 12.54
N SER A 45 -32.14 -3.57 11.50
CA SER A 45 -32.42 -4.50 10.40
C SER A 45 -32.35 -5.97 10.80
N PHE A 46 -31.70 -6.30 11.93
CA PHE A 46 -31.60 -7.67 12.44
C PHE A 46 -32.86 -8.13 13.20
N GLY A 47 -33.79 -7.22 13.49
CA GLY A 47 -35.00 -7.49 14.26
C GLY A 47 -34.81 -7.46 15.78
N ILE A 48 -35.88 -7.73 16.52
CA ILE A 48 -35.98 -7.50 17.98
C ILE A 48 -35.92 -8.78 18.83
N MET A 49 -35.79 -9.96 18.19
CA MET A 49 -35.77 -11.23 18.91
C MET A 49 -34.46 -11.39 19.69
N PRO A 50 -34.44 -12.03 20.87
CA PRO A 50 -33.20 -12.17 21.66
C PRO A 50 -32.02 -12.78 20.87
N ALA A 51 -32.30 -13.73 19.96
CA ALA A 51 -31.29 -14.33 19.09
C ALA A 51 -30.72 -13.37 18.03
N SER A 52 -31.43 -12.31 17.64
CA SER A 52 -30.91 -11.30 16.70
C SER A 52 -29.85 -10.41 17.35
N PHE A 53 -29.83 -10.32 18.69
CA PHE A 53 -28.88 -9.47 19.38
C PHE A 53 -27.44 -9.98 19.30
N SER A 54 -27.24 -11.30 19.42
CA SER A 54 -25.93 -11.92 19.26
C SER A 54 -25.47 -11.86 17.81
N LEU A 55 -26.37 -12.09 16.85
CA LEU A 55 -26.06 -11.99 15.42
C LEU A 55 -25.61 -10.57 15.04
N ALA A 56 -26.34 -9.55 15.51
CA ALA A 56 -25.99 -8.18 15.22
C ALA A 56 -24.73 -7.71 15.96
N ALA A 57 -24.38 -8.30 17.11
CA ALA A 57 -23.11 -8.04 17.78
C ALA A 57 -21.94 -8.66 16.99
N ALA A 58 -22.07 -9.92 16.57
CA ALA A 58 -21.06 -10.60 15.74
C ALA A 58 -20.87 -9.89 14.39
N TYR A 59 -21.96 -9.40 13.77
CA TYR A 59 -21.86 -8.58 12.57
C TYR A 59 -21.07 -7.30 12.81
N ALA A 60 -21.36 -6.56 13.88
CA ALA A 60 -20.67 -5.30 14.18
C ALA A 60 -19.16 -5.52 14.39
N GLU A 61 -18.78 -6.54 15.16
CA GLU A 61 -17.38 -6.91 15.38
C GLU A 61 -16.68 -7.25 14.06
N GLN A 62 -17.28 -8.10 13.23
CA GLN A 62 -16.71 -8.47 11.94
C GLN A 62 -16.63 -7.27 10.99
N PHE A 63 -17.62 -6.39 11.02
CA PHE A 63 -17.67 -5.19 10.19
C PHE A 63 -16.55 -4.22 10.54
N GLU A 64 -16.34 -3.96 11.84
CA GLU A 64 -15.24 -3.13 12.34
C GLU A 64 -13.87 -3.74 12.02
N ALA A 65 -13.70 -5.05 12.23
CA ALA A 65 -12.46 -5.75 11.89
C ALA A 65 -12.15 -5.66 10.38
N CYS A 66 -13.16 -5.78 9.52
CA CYS A 66 -13.01 -5.60 8.08
C CYS A 66 -12.62 -4.17 7.71
N LEU A 67 -13.24 -3.16 8.32
CA LEU A 67 -12.88 -1.76 8.08
C LEU A 67 -11.44 -1.45 8.50
N GLN A 68 -11.01 -1.98 9.64
CA GLN A 68 -9.63 -1.82 10.10
C GLN A 68 -8.65 -2.49 9.13
N GLY A 69 -8.91 -3.75 8.74
CA GLY A 69 -8.03 -4.46 7.80
C GLY A 69 -7.92 -3.78 6.43
N LEU A 70 -8.97 -3.09 5.97
CA LEU A 70 -8.92 -2.30 4.74
C LEU A 70 -8.08 -1.02 4.89
N GLU A 71 -8.12 -0.37 6.07
CA GLU A 71 -7.25 0.77 6.37
C GLU A 71 -5.79 0.34 6.47
N ASP A 72 -5.50 -0.71 7.24
CA ASP A 72 -4.15 -1.27 7.39
C ASP A 72 -3.57 -1.67 6.02
N GLY A 73 -4.38 -2.28 5.15
CA GLY A 73 -3.99 -2.61 3.79
C GLY A 73 -3.68 -1.39 2.92
N ALA A 74 -4.40 -0.28 3.12
CA ALA A 74 -4.11 0.98 2.44
C ALA A 74 -2.80 1.62 2.92
N GLU A 75 -2.56 1.61 4.24
CA GLU A 75 -1.33 2.13 4.86
C GLU A 75 -0.11 1.35 4.38
N VAL A 76 -0.13 0.02 4.47
CA VAL A 76 0.97 -0.83 4.00
C VAL A 76 1.32 -0.56 2.53
N MET A 77 0.32 -0.36 1.66
CA MET A 77 0.57 -0.07 0.25
C MET A 77 1.14 1.34 0.04
N ALA A 78 0.78 2.31 0.89
CA ALA A 78 1.36 3.64 0.87
C ALA A 78 2.82 3.61 1.33
N ASP A 79 3.13 2.91 2.43
CA ASP A 79 4.48 2.76 2.97
C ASP A 79 5.42 2.06 1.96
N ILE A 80 4.92 1.00 1.30
CA ILE A 80 5.66 0.33 0.22
C ILE A 80 5.97 1.31 -0.92
N ALA A 81 5.00 2.16 -1.29
CA ALA A 81 5.21 3.13 -2.35
C ALA A 81 6.24 4.20 -1.98
N GLU A 82 6.22 4.67 -0.73
CA GLU A 82 7.19 5.63 -0.19
C GLU A 82 8.60 5.02 -0.21
N GLY A 83 8.80 3.88 0.46
CA GLY A 83 10.12 3.26 0.54
C GLY A 83 10.73 2.89 -0.81
N ILE A 84 9.91 2.52 -1.80
CA ILE A 84 10.38 2.24 -3.16
C ILE A 84 10.69 3.52 -3.94
N SER A 85 9.96 4.62 -3.69
CA SER A 85 10.27 5.93 -4.28
C SER A 85 11.60 6.44 -3.75
N ASP A 86 11.80 6.39 -2.42
CA ASP A 86 13.06 6.79 -1.77
C ASP A 86 14.24 5.98 -2.29
N THR A 87 14.03 4.67 -2.52
CA THR A 87 15.05 3.80 -3.10
C THR A 87 15.38 4.22 -4.55
N ALA A 88 14.37 4.50 -5.38
CA ALA A 88 14.58 4.94 -6.76
C ALA A 88 15.32 6.29 -6.84
N ASP A 89 14.98 7.22 -5.95
CA ASP A 89 15.62 8.53 -5.82
C ASP A 89 17.08 8.40 -5.37
N ALA A 90 17.38 7.48 -4.44
CA ALA A 90 18.75 7.20 -4.01
C ALA A 90 19.63 6.67 -5.15
N TYR A 91 19.12 5.79 -6.01
CA TYR A 91 19.86 5.32 -7.19
C TYR A 91 20.07 6.44 -8.20
N THR A 92 19.01 7.20 -8.52
CA THR A 92 19.09 8.30 -9.50
C THR A 92 20.05 9.40 -9.02
N GLY A 93 19.98 9.78 -7.75
CA GLY A 93 20.90 10.77 -7.16
C GLY A 93 22.36 10.30 -7.14
N THR A 94 22.59 9.01 -6.89
CA THR A 94 23.94 8.42 -6.95
C THR A 94 24.49 8.39 -8.37
N ASP A 95 23.66 8.06 -9.36
CA ASP A 95 24.06 8.04 -10.78
C ASP A 95 24.38 9.45 -11.30
N VAL A 96 23.59 10.47 -10.92
CA VAL A 96 23.86 11.88 -11.26
C VAL A 96 25.17 12.35 -10.62
N ALA A 97 25.37 12.11 -9.32
CA ALA A 97 26.61 12.51 -8.63
C ALA A 97 27.85 11.82 -9.20
N THR A 98 27.71 10.56 -9.63
CA THR A 98 28.79 9.81 -10.27
C THR A 98 29.08 10.35 -11.67
N THR A 99 28.04 10.65 -12.46
CA THR A 99 28.19 11.21 -13.80
C THR A 99 28.88 12.57 -13.77
N ASP A 100 28.47 13.47 -12.86
CA ASP A 100 29.08 14.79 -12.68
C ASP A 100 30.56 14.69 -12.28
N MET A 101 30.94 13.67 -11.49
CA MET A 101 32.33 13.45 -11.08
C MET A 101 33.22 12.94 -12.25
N PHE A 102 32.62 12.28 -13.24
CA PHE A 102 33.33 11.67 -14.39
C PHE A 102 33.18 12.43 -15.71
N THR A 103 32.42 13.53 -15.76
CA THR A 103 32.56 14.57 -16.79
C THR A 103 33.49 15.67 -16.28
N PRO A 104 34.80 15.64 -16.60
CA PRO A 104 35.67 16.77 -16.33
C PRO A 104 35.25 17.93 -17.25
N GLY A 105 35.29 19.15 -16.71
CA GLY A 105 34.75 20.37 -17.31
C GLY A 105 34.90 20.50 -18.84
N ALA A 106 33.78 20.89 -19.46
CA ALA A 106 33.78 21.55 -20.76
C ALA A 106 34.40 22.96 -20.65
#